data_AF-A0AAN8D0Y6-F1
#
_entry.id   AF-A0AAN8D0Y6-F1
#
_cell.length_a   1.000
_cell.length_b   1.000
_cell.length_c   1.000
_cell.angle_alpha   90.00
_cell.angle_beta   90.00
_cell.angle_gamma   90.00
#
_symmetry.space_group_name_H-M   'P 1'
#
loop_
_entity.id
_entity.type
_entity.pdbx_description
1 polymer ?
#
loop_
_entity_poly.entity_id
_entity_poly.type
_entity_poly.pdbx_seq_one_letter_code
_entity_poly.pdbx_strand_id
1 'polypeptide(L)'
;MGCFGFLKAMMVVFNGIIFLAGAAILGVGIWVKVDSGSILSFLGQIENAPAELSQLLNVGYLLIAIGALLLVIGFLGCCGAVKESKCMLLLFFVIVLVVFIAEVAGAVVILVFRPLADELFTKFGEAAVKNIRKDYGKDPDVTGLWNSTMNTLQCCGFYNSSDFVNSPYYDKYGQLFPPQCCPGLVGPCNQTVADSDTTITGCFPKIKKLIDENTSVIVGVALGIAALEICAMAVAMILYCRIKSRGD
;
A
#
# COMPACT_ATOMS: atom_id res chain seq x y z
N MET A 1 -37.19 4.65 -18.72
CA MET A 1 -36.87 4.67 -17.26
C MET A 1 -35.87 3.61 -16.80
N GLY A 2 -35.83 2.39 -17.36
CA GLY A 2 -35.01 1.29 -16.82
C GLY A 2 -33.49 1.50 -16.76
N CYS A 3 -32.89 2.12 -17.79
CA CYS A 3 -31.44 2.35 -17.85
C CYS A 3 -30.92 3.29 -16.74
N PHE A 4 -31.67 4.35 -16.39
CA PHE A 4 -31.27 5.29 -15.34
C PHE A 4 -31.28 4.64 -13.94
N GLY A 5 -32.31 3.85 -13.64
CA GLY A 5 -32.39 3.11 -12.38
C GLY A 5 -31.27 2.08 -12.24
N PHE A 6 -30.93 1.39 -13.34
CA PHE A 6 -29.82 0.43 -13.37
C PHE A 6 -28.46 1.10 -13.11
N LEU A 7 -28.15 2.20 -13.79
CA LEU A 7 -26.90 2.95 -13.57
C LEU A 7 -26.78 3.48 -12.14
N LYS A 8 -27.90 3.99 -11.59
CA LYS A 8 -27.97 4.45 -10.20
C LYS A 8 -27.71 3.30 -9.23
N ALA A 9 -28.35 2.15 -9.43
CA ALA A 9 -28.19 0.97 -8.59
C ALA A 9 -26.75 0.43 -8.64
N MET A 10 -26.15 0.30 -9.83
CA MET A 10 -24.74 -0.08 -9.97
C MET A 10 -23.83 0.90 -9.22
N MET A 11 -24.00 2.21 -9.42
CA MET A 11 -23.17 3.22 -8.76
C MET A 11 -23.26 3.11 -7.23
N VAL A 12 -24.44 2.87 -6.67
CA VAL A 12 -24.64 2.68 -5.22
C VAL A 12 -23.96 1.42 -4.73
N VAL A 13 -24.12 0.28 -5.42
CA VAL A 13 -23.55 -1.01 -5.01
C VAL A 13 -22.03 -0.97 -5.06
N PHE A 14 -21.43 -0.55 -6.18
CA PHE A 14 -19.98 -0.51 -6.32
C PHE A 14 -19.33 0.47 -5.33
N ASN A 15 -19.87 1.70 -5.20
CA ASN A 15 -19.32 2.67 -4.25
C ASN A 15 -19.58 2.26 -2.79
N GLY A 16 -20.65 1.52 -2.51
CA GLY A 16 -20.89 0.92 -1.19
C GLY A 16 -19.84 -0.12 -0.82
N ILE A 17 -19.44 -0.98 -1.77
CA ILE A 17 -18.35 -1.93 -1.56
C ILE A 17 -17.03 -1.20 -1.32
N ILE A 18 -16.73 -0.18 -2.13
CA ILE A 18 -15.51 0.65 -1.97
C ILE A 18 -15.50 1.34 -0.60
N PHE A 19 -16.63 1.86 -0.15
CA PHE A 19 -16.76 2.48 1.17
C PHE A 19 -16.43 1.51 2.30
N LEU A 20 -17.00 0.29 2.25
CA LEU A 20 -16.74 -0.74 3.26
C LEU A 20 -15.28 -1.21 3.24
N ALA A 21 -14.71 -1.41 2.05
CA ALA A 21 -13.30 -1.76 1.90
C ALA A 21 -12.39 -0.64 2.42
N GLY A 22 -12.69 0.63 2.11
CA GLY A 22 -11.97 1.80 2.62
C GLY A 22 -12.01 1.90 4.14
N ALA A 23 -13.18 1.66 4.75
CA ALA A 23 -13.30 1.60 6.21
C ALA A 23 -12.47 0.48 6.84
N ALA A 24 -12.44 -0.71 6.23
CA ALA A 24 -11.62 -1.82 6.70
C ALA A 24 -10.12 -1.50 6.60
N ILE A 25 -9.66 -0.99 5.45
CA ILE A 25 -8.25 -0.59 5.23
C ILE A 25 -7.84 0.51 6.19
N LEU A 26 -8.70 1.53 6.38
CA LEU A 26 -8.47 2.61 7.34
C LEU A 26 -8.35 2.08 8.77
N GLY A 27 -9.23 1.16 9.17
CA GLY A 27 -9.19 0.51 10.47
C GLY A 27 -7.88 -0.26 10.70
N VAL A 28 -7.43 -1.03 9.71
CA VAL A 28 -6.12 -1.71 9.75
C VAL A 28 -4.97 -0.71 9.82
N GLY A 29 -5.01 0.36 9.03
CA GLY A 29 -3.98 1.41 9.07
C GLY A 29 -3.88 2.09 10.43
N ILE A 30 -5.02 2.43 11.05
CA ILE A 30 -5.08 2.98 12.40
C ILE A 30 -4.58 1.96 13.42
N TRP A 31 -5.00 0.69 13.33
CA TRP A 31 -4.53 -0.37 14.21
C TRP A 31 -3.00 -0.47 14.19
N VAL A 32 -2.42 -0.63 13.00
CA VAL A 32 -0.97 -0.67 12.78
C VAL A 32 -0.28 0.55 13.39
N LYS A 33 -0.91 1.73 13.32
CA LYS A 33 -0.31 2.97 13.84
C LYS A 33 -0.46 3.18 15.35
N VAL A 34 -1.58 2.76 15.93
CA VAL A 34 -1.90 2.95 17.36
C VAL A 34 -1.15 1.93 18.21
N ASP A 35 -1.07 0.68 17.77
CA ASP A 35 -0.29 -0.36 18.46
C ASP A 35 1.21 0.01 18.47
N SER A 36 1.69 0.69 17.43
CA SER A 36 3.03 1.28 17.34
C SER A 36 3.21 2.62 18.07
N GLY A 37 2.42 2.88 19.12
CA GLY A 37 2.39 4.12 19.92
C GLY A 37 3.73 4.58 20.52
N SER A 38 4.81 3.79 20.42
CA SER A 38 6.18 4.19 20.80
C SER A 38 7.01 4.80 19.67
N ILE A 39 6.51 4.89 18.43
CA ILE A 39 7.27 5.41 17.27
C ILE A 39 7.10 6.93 17.07
N LEU A 40 6.01 7.55 17.53
CA LEU A 40 5.76 8.98 17.31
C LEU A 40 6.72 9.88 18.12
N SER A 41 7.33 9.37 19.19
CA SER A 41 8.38 10.07 19.96
C SER A 41 9.76 10.06 19.29
N PHE A 42 9.96 9.32 18.19
CA PHE A 42 11.26 9.18 17.52
C PHE A 42 11.41 9.98 16.21
N LEU A 43 10.41 10.75 15.80
CA LEU A 43 10.46 11.56 14.56
C LEU A 43 10.81 13.04 14.79
N GLY A 44 11.20 13.42 16.01
CA GLY A 44 11.70 14.77 16.32
C GLY A 44 13.20 14.98 16.14
N GLN A 45 13.94 14.05 15.52
CA GLN A 45 15.41 14.02 15.57
C GLN A 45 16.09 13.64 14.25
N ILE A 46 15.66 14.16 13.09
CA ILE A 46 16.50 14.12 11.87
C ILE A 46 16.43 15.46 11.14
N GLU A 47 17.54 16.19 11.25
CA GLU A 47 17.88 17.38 10.49
C GLU A 47 18.08 17.01 9.00
N ASN A 48 17.47 17.79 8.10
CA ASN A 48 17.78 17.91 6.66
C ASN A 48 17.20 16.89 5.64
N ALA A 49 16.10 16.21 5.93
CA ALA A 49 15.21 15.64 4.89
C ALA A 49 13.85 16.35 4.94
N PRO A 50 13.13 16.58 3.81
CA PRO A 50 11.78 17.11 3.86
C PRO A 50 10.92 16.15 4.70
N ALA A 51 10.53 16.61 5.89
CA ALA A 51 9.91 15.79 6.93
C ALA A 51 8.64 15.06 6.43
N GLU A 52 7.96 15.63 5.45
CA GLU A 52 6.74 15.10 4.86
C GLU A 52 6.95 13.76 4.14
N LEU A 53 8.09 13.55 3.47
CA LEU A 53 8.33 12.30 2.73
C LEU A 53 8.66 11.13 3.65
N SER A 54 9.36 11.39 4.76
CA SER A 54 9.74 10.37 5.74
C SER A 54 8.54 9.79 6.50
N GLN A 55 7.49 10.58 6.68
CA GLN A 55 6.22 10.15 7.29
C GLN A 55 5.33 9.41 6.29
N LEU A 56 5.35 9.83 5.02
CA LEU A 56 4.62 9.18 3.91
C LEU A 56 5.14 7.78 3.57
N LEU A 57 6.38 7.44 3.91
CA LEU A 57 6.96 6.11 3.64
C LEU A 57 6.64 5.07 4.72
N ASN A 58 5.89 5.42 5.75
CA ASN A 58 5.39 4.44 6.71
C ASN A 58 4.15 3.76 6.13
N VAL A 59 4.22 2.44 5.99
CA VAL A 59 3.12 1.59 5.50
C VAL A 59 1.79 1.88 6.22
N GLY A 60 1.84 2.17 7.53
CA GLY A 60 0.64 2.52 8.30
C GLY A 60 -0.01 3.84 7.85
N TYR A 61 0.77 4.89 7.60
CA TYR A 61 0.23 6.17 7.12
C TYR A 61 -0.29 6.06 5.68
N LEU A 62 0.34 5.25 4.83
CA LEU A 62 -0.17 4.96 3.49
C LEU A 62 -1.52 4.24 3.54
N LEU A 63 -1.66 3.22 4.39
CA LEU A 63 -2.93 2.51 4.59
C LEU A 63 -4.03 3.46 5.09
N ILE A 64 -3.71 4.36 6.04
CA ILE A 64 -4.65 5.38 6.52
C ILE A 64 -5.06 6.32 5.38
N ALA A 65 -4.10 6.84 4.62
CA ALA A 65 -4.36 7.78 3.53
C ALA A 65 -5.22 7.15 2.43
N ILE A 66 -4.87 5.95 1.96
CA ILE A 66 -5.63 5.21 0.94
C ILE A 66 -7.02 4.84 1.47
N GLY A 67 -7.11 4.30 2.69
CA GLY A 67 -8.38 3.92 3.30
C GLY A 67 -9.33 5.10 3.47
N ALA A 68 -8.82 6.25 3.93
CA ALA A 68 -9.60 7.48 4.05
C ALA A 68 -10.07 8.00 2.69
N LEU A 69 -9.20 8.00 1.67
CA LEU A 69 -9.55 8.41 0.31
C LEU A 69 -10.68 7.53 -0.26
N LEU A 70 -10.56 6.20 -0.16
CA LEU A 70 -11.58 5.25 -0.62
C LEU A 70 -12.91 5.43 0.14
N LEU A 71 -12.85 5.68 1.45
CA LEU A 71 -14.04 5.95 2.26
C LEU A 71 -14.76 7.22 1.79
N VAL A 72 -14.03 8.31 1.53
CA VAL A 72 -14.62 9.57 1.03
C VAL A 72 -15.22 9.38 -0.36
N ILE A 73 -14.49 8.77 -1.28
CA ILE A 73 -14.96 8.52 -2.66
C ILE A 73 -16.21 7.63 -2.63
N GLY A 74 -16.19 6.53 -1.88
CA GLY A 74 -17.32 5.62 -1.74
C GLY A 74 -18.55 6.28 -1.12
N PHE A 75 -18.35 7.12 -0.10
CA PHE A 75 -19.44 7.89 0.51
C PHE A 75 -20.07 8.89 -0.47
N LEU A 76 -19.26 9.66 -1.18
CA LEU A 76 -19.73 10.65 -2.16
C LEU A 76 -20.44 9.98 -3.34
N GLY A 77 -19.91 8.86 -3.85
CA GLY A 77 -20.52 8.11 -4.94
C GLY A 77 -21.88 7.52 -4.56
N CYS A 78 -21.96 6.87 -3.39
CA CYS A 78 -23.20 6.28 -2.89
C CYS A 78 -24.24 7.35 -2.53
N CYS A 79 -23.88 8.33 -1.70
CA CYS A 79 -24.81 9.39 -1.27
C CYS A 79 -25.21 10.31 -2.42
N GLY A 80 -24.28 10.63 -3.33
CA GLY A 80 -24.54 11.44 -4.52
C GLY A 80 -25.58 10.79 -5.42
N ALA A 81 -25.48 9.47 -5.63
CA ALA A 81 -26.48 8.71 -6.36
C ALA A 81 -27.81 8.67 -5.61
N VAL A 82 -27.85 8.22 -4.34
CA VAL A 82 -29.10 8.07 -3.57
C VAL A 82 -29.86 9.39 -3.42
N LYS A 83 -29.17 10.44 -2.96
CA LYS A 83 -29.77 11.76 -2.70
C LYS A 83 -29.97 12.59 -3.97
N GLU A 84 -29.56 12.08 -5.14
CA GLU A 84 -29.59 12.81 -6.40
C GLU A 84 -28.94 14.20 -6.26
N SER A 85 -27.84 14.29 -5.51
CA SER A 85 -27.16 15.56 -5.21
C SER A 85 -26.13 15.88 -6.29
N LYS A 86 -26.42 16.91 -7.09
CA LYS A 86 -25.53 17.43 -8.14
C LYS A 86 -24.12 17.74 -7.61
N CYS A 87 -24.04 18.39 -6.45
CA CYS A 87 -22.77 18.78 -5.84
C CYS A 87 -21.93 17.56 -5.42
N MET A 88 -22.54 16.55 -4.80
CA MET A 88 -21.83 15.33 -4.39
C MET A 88 -21.34 14.51 -5.59
N LEU A 89 -22.13 14.40 -6.66
CA LEU A 89 -21.72 13.74 -7.89
C LEU A 89 -20.57 14.47 -8.59
N LEU A 90 -20.59 15.81 -8.59
CA LEU A 90 -19.50 16.60 -9.15
C LEU A 90 -18.22 16.45 -8.32
N LEU A 91 -18.30 16.48 -6.99
CA LEU A 91 -17.15 16.24 -6.12
C LEU A 91 -16.56 14.84 -6.32
N PHE A 92 -17.41 13.82 -6.40
CA PHE A 92 -16.99 12.46 -6.75
C PHE A 92 -16.23 12.43 -8.08
N PHE A 93 -16.77 13.05 -9.13
CA PHE A 93 -16.12 13.14 -10.43
C PHE A 93 -14.75 13.83 -10.36
N VAL A 94 -14.66 14.98 -9.69
CA VAL A 94 -13.41 15.74 -9.57
C VAL A 94 -12.35 14.94 -8.83
N ILE A 95 -12.70 14.26 -7.73
CA ILE A 95 -11.73 13.46 -6.97
C ILE A 95 -11.23 12.28 -7.81
N VAL A 96 -12.13 11.53 -8.46
CA VAL A 96 -11.73 10.41 -9.34
C VAL A 96 -10.88 10.90 -10.52
N LEU A 97 -11.19 12.07 -11.09
CA LEU A 97 -10.38 12.66 -12.15
C LEU A 97 -8.95 12.99 -11.67
N VAL A 98 -8.80 13.54 -10.47
CA VAL A 98 -7.48 13.81 -9.87
C VAL A 98 -6.72 12.52 -9.62
N VAL A 99 -7.38 11.47 -9.13
CA VAL A 99 -6.76 10.14 -8.95
C VAL A 99 -6.29 9.58 -10.29
N PHE A 100 -7.13 9.59 -11.32
CA PHE A 100 -6.78 9.14 -12.67
C PHE A 100 -5.55 9.89 -13.23
N ILE A 101 -5.50 11.21 -13.09
CA ILE A 101 -4.34 12.01 -13.52
C ILE A 101 -3.09 11.62 -12.72
N ALA A 102 -3.21 11.39 -11.41
CA ALA A 102 -2.10 10.96 -10.57
C ALA A 102 -1.61 9.56 -10.95
N GLU A 103 -2.50 8.62 -11.27
CA GLU A 103 -2.14 7.29 -11.75
C GLU A 103 -1.36 7.34 -13.06
N VAL A 104 -1.84 8.12 -14.04
CA VAL A 104 -1.16 8.30 -15.33
C VAL A 104 0.20 8.98 -15.13
N ALA A 105 0.27 10.02 -14.31
CA ALA A 105 1.53 10.70 -14.00
C ALA A 105 2.53 9.76 -13.31
N GLY A 106 2.08 8.97 -12.33
CA GLY A 106 2.88 7.97 -11.64
C GLY A 106 3.42 6.90 -12.59
N ALA A 107 2.56 6.38 -13.49
CA ALA A 107 2.96 5.43 -14.51
C ALA A 107 4.03 6.01 -15.45
N VAL A 108 3.85 7.26 -15.91
CA VAL A 108 4.86 7.95 -16.75
C VAL A 108 6.17 8.12 -16.00
N VAL A 109 6.14 8.52 -14.73
CA VAL A 109 7.35 8.67 -13.90
C VAL A 109 8.11 7.35 -13.77
N ILE A 110 7.42 6.26 -13.42
CA ILE A 110 8.05 4.95 -13.23
C ILE A 110 8.64 4.39 -14.54
N LEU A 111 7.96 4.63 -15.67
CA LEU A 111 8.37 4.08 -16.97
C LEU A 111 9.46 4.91 -17.65
N VAL A 112 9.37 6.24 -17.60
CA VAL A 112 10.26 7.15 -18.32
C VAL A 112 11.44 7.58 -17.46
N PHE A 113 11.22 7.86 -16.18
CA PHE A 113 12.23 8.39 -15.26
C PHE A 113 12.79 7.30 -14.34
N ARG A 114 13.47 6.31 -14.93
CA ARG A 114 14.17 5.23 -14.20
C ARG A 114 15.02 5.70 -13.00
N PRO A 115 15.90 6.72 -13.11
CA PRO A 115 16.74 7.12 -11.97
C PRO A 115 15.92 7.62 -10.76
N LEU A 116 14.80 8.29 -10.99
CA LEU A 116 13.93 8.75 -9.91
C LEU A 116 13.19 7.58 -9.25
N ALA A 117 12.74 6.61 -10.05
CA ALA A 117 12.12 5.39 -9.53
C ALA A 117 13.11 4.59 -8.67
N ASP A 118 14.35 4.42 -9.12
CA ASP A 118 15.40 3.71 -8.38
C ASP A 118 15.75 4.42 -7.05
N GLU A 119 15.79 5.76 -7.03
CA GLU A 119 15.99 6.54 -5.81
C GLU A 119 14.86 6.30 -4.79
N LEU A 120 13.60 6.30 -5.25
CA LEU A 120 12.44 6.03 -4.40
C LEU A 120 12.48 4.62 -3.80
N PHE A 121 12.80 3.61 -4.62
CA PHE A 121 12.94 2.23 -4.14
C PHE A 121 14.08 2.07 -3.13
N THR A 122 15.19 2.79 -3.34
CA THR A 122 16.34 2.77 -2.42
C THR A 122 15.97 3.38 -1.08
N LYS A 123 15.33 4.55 -1.06
CA LYS A 123 14.85 5.20 0.18
C LYS A 123 13.85 4.32 0.94
N PHE A 124 12.97 3.64 0.21
CA PHE A 124 12.04 2.68 0.79
C PHE A 124 12.77 1.50 1.43
N GLY A 125 13.77 0.94 0.75
CA GLY A 125 14.58 -0.15 1.27
C GLY A 125 15.39 0.24 2.51
N GLU A 126 16.00 1.43 2.50
CA GLU A 126 16.69 1.96 3.68
C GLU A 126 15.73 2.12 4.88
N ALA A 127 14.52 2.62 4.65
CA ALA A 127 13.50 2.73 5.70
C ALA A 127 13.07 1.35 6.23
N ALA A 128 12.91 0.35 5.36
CA ALA A 128 12.57 -1.02 5.72
C ALA A 128 13.68 -1.66 6.56
N VAL A 129 14.94 -1.57 6.13
CA VAL A 129 16.10 -2.09 6.88
C VAL A 129 16.24 -1.38 8.22
N LYS A 130 16.03 -0.06 8.26
CA LYS A 130 16.03 0.71 9.51
C LYS A 130 14.94 0.23 10.48
N ASN A 131 13.74 -0.09 9.98
CA ASN A 131 12.67 -0.66 10.80
C ASN A 131 13.04 -2.04 11.35
N ILE A 132 13.64 -2.91 10.54
CA ILE A 132 14.17 -4.21 11.01
C ILE A 132 15.18 -3.99 12.15
N ARG A 133 16.22 -3.19 11.91
CA ARG A 133 17.29 -2.96 12.88
C ARG A 133 16.84 -2.30 14.18
N LYS A 134 15.75 -1.53 14.14
CA LYS A 134 15.26 -0.82 15.32
C LYS A 134 14.30 -1.66 16.15
N ASP A 135 13.36 -2.33 15.48
CA ASP A 135 12.14 -2.82 16.14
C ASP A 135 11.98 -4.35 16.05
N TYR A 136 12.64 -5.03 15.11
CA TYR A 136 12.55 -6.50 14.98
C TYR A 136 13.21 -7.21 16.18
N GLY A 137 12.45 -8.08 16.85
CA GLY A 137 12.82 -8.75 18.11
C GLY A 137 12.52 -7.96 19.39
N LYS A 138 12.14 -6.68 19.26
CA LYS A 138 11.71 -5.82 20.36
C LYS A 138 10.20 -5.62 20.36
N ASP A 139 9.66 -5.27 19.20
CA ASP A 139 8.25 -5.03 18.97
C ASP A 139 7.61 -6.31 18.38
N PRO A 140 6.63 -6.92 19.08
CA PRO A 140 6.02 -8.17 18.65
C PRO A 140 5.25 -8.04 17.32
N ASP A 141 4.69 -6.87 17.02
CA ASP A 141 3.91 -6.63 15.80
C ASP A 141 4.83 -6.45 14.60
N VAL A 142 5.91 -5.68 14.74
CA VAL A 142 6.95 -5.58 13.70
C VAL A 142 7.58 -6.94 13.44
N THR A 143 7.87 -7.69 14.50
CA THR A 143 8.44 -9.04 14.40
C THR A 143 7.46 -10.00 13.72
N GLY A 144 6.18 -9.95 14.09
CA GLY A 144 5.12 -10.76 13.50
C GLY A 144 4.89 -10.45 12.02
N LEU A 145 4.88 -9.16 11.65
CA LEU A 145 4.75 -8.70 10.27
C LEU A 145 5.89 -9.25 9.41
N TRP A 146 7.14 -9.03 9.80
CA TRP A 146 8.30 -9.53 9.07
C TRP A 146 8.34 -11.06 9.02
N ASN A 147 8.00 -11.75 10.11
CA ASN A 147 7.90 -13.22 10.12
C ASN A 147 6.86 -13.73 9.14
N SER A 148 5.68 -13.09 9.09
CA SER A 148 4.64 -13.44 8.12
C SER A 148 5.10 -13.16 6.71
N THR A 149 5.69 -11.99 6.44
CA THR A 149 6.21 -11.63 5.12
C THR A 149 7.26 -12.62 4.63
N MET A 150 8.25 -12.94 5.46
CA MET A 150 9.31 -13.89 5.14
C MET A 150 8.76 -15.30 4.88
N ASN A 151 7.79 -15.76 5.68
CA ASN A 151 7.13 -17.05 5.48
C ASN A 151 6.26 -17.08 4.22
N THR A 152 5.51 -16.03 3.93
CA THR A 152 4.62 -15.98 2.75
C THR A 152 5.41 -15.89 1.46
N LEU A 153 6.47 -15.07 1.43
CA LEU A 153 7.27 -14.84 0.23
C LEU A 153 8.47 -15.78 0.09
N GLN A 154 8.77 -16.58 1.13
CA GLN A 154 9.93 -17.48 1.19
C GLN A 154 11.22 -16.70 0.90
N CYS A 155 11.47 -15.68 1.71
CA CYS A 155 12.58 -14.74 1.61
C CYS A 155 13.12 -14.37 3.00
N CYS A 156 14.29 -13.73 3.06
CA CYS A 156 14.90 -13.28 4.32
C CYS A 156 15.44 -11.86 4.24
N GLY A 157 15.02 -11.02 5.18
CA GLY A 157 15.39 -9.60 5.22
C GLY A 157 14.79 -8.82 4.05
N PHE A 158 15.13 -7.54 3.92
CA PHE A 158 14.66 -6.74 2.80
C PHE A 158 15.51 -7.00 1.55
N TYR A 159 16.81 -6.78 1.64
CA TYR A 159 17.80 -7.09 0.61
C TYR A 159 18.48 -8.44 0.86
N ASN A 160 18.78 -8.77 2.12
CA ASN A 160 19.38 -10.05 2.53
C ASN A 160 19.37 -10.22 4.06
N SER A 161 19.84 -11.36 4.54
CA SER A 161 19.94 -11.70 5.96
C SER A 161 20.72 -10.69 6.81
N SER A 162 21.71 -10.01 6.23
CA SER A 162 22.54 -9.01 6.94
C SER A 162 21.76 -7.77 7.38
N ASP A 163 20.53 -7.58 6.89
CA ASP A 163 19.64 -6.51 7.34
C ASP A 163 19.29 -6.64 8.82
N PHE A 164 19.33 -7.86 9.37
CA PHE A 164 19.11 -8.13 10.80
C PHE A 164 20.31 -7.85 11.69
N VAL A 165 21.50 -7.60 11.14
CA VAL A 165 22.69 -7.30 11.96
C VAL A 165 22.45 -6.02 12.77
N ASN A 166 22.75 -6.08 14.08
CA ASN A 166 22.43 -5.05 15.08
C ASN A 166 20.93 -4.83 15.35
N SER A 167 20.06 -5.77 14.96
CA SER A 167 18.67 -5.76 15.42
C SER A 167 18.55 -6.28 16.85
N PRO A 168 17.52 -5.87 17.62
CA PRO A 168 17.26 -6.40 18.95
C PRO A 168 17.18 -7.93 18.98
N TYR A 169 16.67 -8.56 17.92
CA TYR A 169 16.68 -10.01 17.77
C TYR A 169 18.11 -10.57 17.69
N TYR A 170 18.91 -10.05 16.77
CA TYR A 170 20.28 -10.52 16.54
C TYR A 170 21.13 -10.44 17.80
N ASP A 171 21.02 -9.33 18.54
CA ASP A 171 21.77 -9.13 19.78
C ASP A 171 21.28 -10.06 20.91
N LYS A 172 19.96 -10.24 21.03
CA LYS A 172 19.35 -11.09 22.07
C LYS A 172 19.63 -12.58 21.89
N TYR A 173 19.70 -13.04 20.64
CA TYR A 173 19.87 -14.46 20.32
C TYR A 173 21.32 -14.83 19.99
N GLY A 174 22.30 -14.02 20.39
CA GLY A 174 23.71 -14.36 20.27
C GLY A 174 24.19 -14.41 18.81
N GLN A 175 23.85 -13.38 18.03
CA GLN A 175 24.26 -13.19 16.64
C GLN A 175 23.63 -14.21 15.68
N LEU A 176 22.41 -14.65 15.99
CA LEU A 176 21.61 -15.55 15.16
C LEU A 176 20.56 -14.80 14.35
N PHE A 177 20.25 -15.35 13.19
CA PHE A 177 19.22 -14.87 12.29
C PHE A 177 17.87 -15.52 12.58
N PRO A 178 16.77 -14.90 12.13
CA PRO A 178 15.45 -15.51 12.23
C PRO A 178 15.40 -16.90 11.57
N PRO A 179 14.64 -17.86 12.12
CA PRO A 179 14.56 -19.21 11.56
C PRO A 179 14.06 -19.25 10.11
N GLN A 180 13.27 -18.26 9.69
CA GLN A 180 12.78 -18.11 8.31
C GLN A 180 13.92 -17.92 7.31
N CYS A 181 15.09 -17.48 7.76
CA CYS A 181 16.28 -17.29 6.93
C CYS A 181 17.07 -18.59 6.70
N CYS A 182 16.77 -19.65 7.45
CA CYS A 182 17.41 -20.96 7.31
C CYS A 182 16.33 -22.09 7.35
N PRO A 183 15.49 -22.22 6.31
CA PRO A 183 14.39 -23.17 6.30
C PRO A 183 14.91 -24.61 6.38
N GLY A 184 14.27 -25.43 7.21
CA GLY A 184 14.62 -26.85 7.33
C GLY A 184 15.90 -27.14 8.12
N LEU A 185 16.58 -26.12 8.66
CA LEU A 185 17.71 -26.31 9.55
C LEU A 185 17.22 -26.71 10.95
N VAL A 186 17.77 -27.79 11.51
CA VAL A 186 17.48 -28.29 12.88
C VAL A 186 18.44 -27.68 13.92
N GLY A 187 19.21 -26.65 13.53
CA GLY A 187 20.25 -26.01 14.33
C GLY A 187 20.16 -24.47 14.30
N PRO A 188 21.12 -23.77 14.94
CA PRO A 188 21.14 -22.31 14.96
C PRO A 188 21.36 -21.73 13.54
N CYS A 189 20.62 -20.68 13.20
CA CYS A 189 20.75 -19.99 11.91
C CYS A 189 21.84 -18.91 12.01
N ASN A 190 23.06 -19.27 11.64
CA ASN A 190 24.25 -18.41 11.70
C ASN A 190 24.45 -17.72 10.33
N GLN A 191 25.29 -16.68 10.29
CA GLN A 191 25.64 -15.99 9.03
C GLN A 191 26.10 -16.95 7.93
N THR A 192 26.99 -17.89 8.25
CA THR A 192 27.53 -18.85 7.27
C THR A 192 26.44 -19.72 6.66
N VAL A 193 25.41 -20.07 7.41
CA VAL A 193 24.31 -20.90 6.92
C VAL A 193 23.34 -20.03 6.10
N ALA A 194 22.97 -18.87 6.62
CA ALA A 194 22.09 -17.92 5.96
C ALA A 194 22.65 -17.40 4.63
N ASP A 195 23.98 -17.29 4.49
CA ASP A 195 24.65 -16.88 3.24
C ASP A 195 24.91 -18.05 2.29
N SER A 196 25.07 -19.27 2.82
CA SER A 196 25.29 -20.47 2.00
C SER A 196 24.02 -20.95 1.31
N ASP A 197 22.86 -20.64 1.86
CA ASP A 197 21.58 -21.03 1.30
C ASP A 197 21.17 -20.12 0.15
N THR A 198 21.69 -20.43 -1.04
CA THR A 198 21.36 -19.71 -2.29
C THR A 198 19.87 -19.79 -2.68
N THR A 199 19.08 -20.62 -1.99
CA THR A 199 17.64 -20.75 -2.27
C THR A 199 16.83 -19.61 -1.66
N ILE A 200 17.31 -19.00 -0.57
CA ILE A 200 16.67 -17.85 0.09
C ILE A 200 17.36 -16.55 -0.34
N THR A 201 16.57 -15.67 -0.94
CA THR A 201 17.00 -14.31 -1.33
C THR A 201 16.29 -13.27 -0.47
N GLY A 202 16.75 -12.01 -0.53
CA GLY A 202 16.02 -10.89 0.06
C GLY A 202 14.59 -10.78 -0.47
N CYS A 203 13.69 -10.26 0.37
CA CYS A 203 12.30 -10.09 -0.02
C CYS A 203 12.12 -9.11 -1.19
N PHE A 204 12.93 -8.06 -1.30
CA PHE A 204 12.87 -7.12 -2.42
C PHE A 204 13.25 -7.78 -3.77
N PRO A 205 14.42 -8.46 -3.89
CA PRO A 205 14.72 -9.26 -5.08
C PRO A 205 13.64 -10.29 -5.43
N LYS A 206 13.08 -10.96 -4.42
CA LYS A 206 12.01 -11.95 -4.60
C LYS A 206 10.74 -11.31 -5.14
N ILE A 207 10.30 -10.18 -4.57
CA ILE A 207 9.16 -9.40 -5.04
C ILE A 207 9.39 -8.92 -6.47
N LYS A 208 10.58 -8.39 -6.77
CA LYS A 208 10.93 -7.96 -8.13
C LYS A 208 10.78 -9.12 -9.13
N LYS A 209 11.29 -10.30 -8.79
CA LYS A 209 11.13 -11.50 -9.62
C LYS A 209 9.65 -11.87 -9.81
N LEU A 210 8.84 -11.82 -8.76
CA LEU A 210 7.40 -12.07 -8.84
C LEU A 210 6.69 -11.04 -9.73
N ILE A 211 7.08 -9.76 -9.65
CA ILE A 211 6.57 -8.70 -10.52
C ILE A 211 6.93 -8.99 -11.97
N ASP A 212 8.20 -9.31 -12.25
CA ASP A 212 8.69 -9.60 -13.60
C ASP A 212 7.92 -10.79 -14.20
N GLU A 213 7.74 -11.88 -13.44
CA GLU A 213 7.00 -13.07 -13.84
C GLU A 213 5.50 -12.82 -14.07
N ASN A 214 4.90 -11.87 -13.33
CA ASN A 214 3.47 -11.55 -13.39
C ASN A 214 3.18 -10.20 -14.06
N THR A 215 4.14 -9.63 -14.79
CA THR A 215 4.05 -8.28 -15.36
C THR A 215 2.77 -8.09 -16.17
N SER A 216 2.41 -9.08 -17.00
CA SER A 216 1.20 -9.03 -17.82
C SER A 216 -0.09 -8.91 -16.99
N VAL A 217 -0.16 -9.61 -15.86
CA VAL A 217 -1.33 -9.55 -14.97
C VAL A 217 -1.40 -8.19 -14.29
N ILE A 218 -0.26 -7.68 -13.79
CA ILE A 218 -0.18 -6.39 -13.11
C ILE A 218 -0.60 -5.25 -14.06
N VAL A 219 -0.07 -5.24 -15.29
CA VAL A 219 -0.46 -4.26 -16.32
C VAL A 219 -1.94 -4.40 -16.65
N GLY A 220 -2.46 -5.63 -16.75
CA GLY A 220 -3.89 -5.87 -16.98
C GLY A 220 -4.78 -5.31 -15.87
N VAL A 221 -4.40 -5.49 -14.61
CA VAL A 221 -5.11 -4.93 -13.45
C VAL A 221 -5.07 -3.40 -13.49
N ALA A 222 -3.91 -2.79 -13.75
CA ALA A 222 -3.79 -1.33 -13.84
C ALA A 222 -4.67 -0.73 -14.95
N LEU A 223 -4.70 -1.33 -16.13
CA LEU A 223 -5.58 -0.91 -17.22
C LEU A 223 -7.06 -1.10 -16.87
N GLY A 224 -7.39 -2.17 -16.14
CA GLY A 224 -8.74 -2.42 -15.64
C GLY A 224 -9.22 -1.36 -14.66
N ILE A 225 -8.36 -0.93 -13.72
CA ILE A 225 -8.64 0.15 -12.78
C ILE A 225 -8.90 1.46 -13.54
N ALA A 226 -7.99 1.84 -14.44
CA ALA A 226 -8.13 3.03 -15.27
C ALA A 226 -9.45 3.04 -16.09
N ALA A 227 -9.84 1.89 -16.66
CA ALA A 227 -11.11 1.76 -17.37
C ALA A 227 -12.32 1.91 -16.44
N LEU A 228 -12.28 1.32 -15.24
CA LEU A 228 -13.35 1.45 -14.25
C LEU A 228 -13.51 2.91 -13.77
N GLU A 229 -12.43 3.64 -13.59
CA GLU A 229 -12.47 5.06 -13.24
C GLU A 229 -13.14 5.91 -14.33
N ILE A 230 -12.78 5.69 -15.60
CA ILE A 230 -13.41 6.35 -16.74
C ILE A 230 -14.91 6.05 -16.79
N CYS A 231 -15.28 4.78 -16.60
CA CYS A 231 -16.69 4.39 -16.53
C CYS A 231 -17.41 5.05 -15.36
N ALA A 232 -16.81 5.11 -14.18
CA ALA A 232 -17.38 5.75 -13.00
C ALA A 232 -17.59 7.26 -13.23
N MET A 233 -16.61 7.95 -13.82
CA MET A 233 -16.71 9.35 -14.22
C MET A 233 -17.83 9.58 -15.25
N ALA A 234 -17.94 8.72 -16.26
CA ALA A 234 -19.00 8.81 -17.27
C ALA A 234 -20.39 8.63 -16.64
N VAL A 235 -20.57 7.64 -15.77
CA VAL A 235 -21.83 7.40 -15.06
C VAL A 235 -22.18 8.57 -14.14
N ALA A 236 -21.22 9.11 -13.38
CA ALA A 236 -21.42 10.28 -12.54
C ALA A 236 -21.91 11.49 -13.33
N MET A 237 -21.30 11.76 -14.49
CA MET A 237 -21.71 12.87 -15.37
C MET A 237 -23.07 12.64 -16.03
N ILE A 238 -23.38 11.41 -16.45
CA ILE A 238 -24.70 11.07 -16.99
C ILE A 238 -25.78 11.31 -15.92
N LEU A 239 -25.56 10.86 -14.68
CA LEU A 239 -26.49 11.09 -13.57
C LEU A 239 -26.61 12.58 -13.25
N TYR A 240 -25.49 13.30 -13.20
CA TYR A 240 -25.48 14.76 -12.97
C TYR A 240 -26.33 15.50 -14.00
N CYS A 241 -26.11 15.25 -15.30
CA CYS A 241 -26.85 15.89 -16.39
C CYS A 241 -28.35 15.57 -16.34
N ARG A 242 -28.69 14.31 -16.03
CA ARG A 242 -30.09 13.87 -15.90
C ARG A 242 -30.79 14.55 -14.72
N ILE A 243 -30.13 14.63 -13.57
CA ILE A 243 -30.67 15.32 -12.39
C ILE A 243 -30.80 16.82 -12.66
N LYS A 244 -29.86 17.41 -13.41
CA LYS A 244 -29.95 18.82 -13.84
C LYS A 244 -31.19 19.06 -14.69
N SER A 245 -31.39 18.28 -15.74
CA SER A 245 -32.54 18.38 -16.65
C SER A 245 -33.90 18.15 -15.97
N ARG A 246 -33.97 17.56 -14.77
CA ARG A 246 -35.22 17.32 -14.04
C ARG A 246 -35.56 18.43 -13.04
N GLY A 247 -34.57 19.25 -12.68
CA GLY A 247 -34.73 20.36 -11.73
C GLY A 247 -34.86 21.73 -12.39
N ASP A 248 -34.69 21.81 -13.70
CA ASP A 248 -35.03 22.95 -14.56
C ASP A 248 -36.39 22.67 -15.22
#